data_AF-A0A537IVV8-F1
#
_entry.id   AF-A0A537IVV8-F1
#
_cell.length_a   1.000
_cell.length_b   1.000
_cell.length_c   1.000
_cell.angle_alpha   90.00
_cell.angle_beta   90.00
_cell.angle_gamma   90.00
#
_symmetry.space_group_name_H-M   'P 1'
#
loop_
_entity.id
_entity.type
_entity.pdbx_description
1 polymer ?
#
loop_
_entity_poly.entity_id
_entity_poly.type
_entity_poly.pdbx_seq_one_letter_code
_entity_poly.pdbx_strand_id
1 'polypeptide(L)'
;MRRTTLTLLTAIFFIGSFAQNDSSTAKVNVVVTDMKGKPSKGEQVLFKGVSSQKTVSGISDASGRFSLRLPVGDKYVINVKSITDTAKYGVIEIPVLGADEFYTEPFKVNVKYEASRTYTLDNVHFDFGKASLRPDSYPELEELIGYMEHKDNIKIEIAGHTDNVGKEADNLKLSQQRAETIRNYLVKKGVQPGRVVAKGYGSTQPVADNDTEEGRQLNRRTEVRVL
;
A
#
# COMPACT_ATOMS: atom_id res chain seq x y z
N MET A 1 25.15 37.74 26.38
CA MET A 1 24.48 37.24 27.60
C MET A 1 22.99 37.52 27.44
N ARG A 2 22.24 36.59 26.82
CA ARG A 2 20.84 36.80 26.43
C ARG A 2 19.92 36.42 27.59
N ARG A 3 19.07 37.37 27.98
CA ARG A 3 18.04 37.26 29.02
C ARG A 3 16.85 36.47 28.48
N THR A 4 16.34 35.52 29.26
CA THR A 4 15.02 34.91 29.01
C THR A 4 14.17 35.15 30.25
N THR A 5 13.08 35.88 30.05
CA THR A 5 12.20 36.43 31.08
C THR A 5 11.24 35.35 31.60
N LEU A 6 11.27 35.07 32.91
CA LEU A 6 10.34 34.16 33.59
C LEU A 6 9.09 34.96 33.97
N THR A 7 7.95 34.68 33.35
CA THR A 7 6.67 35.29 33.73
C THR A 7 5.91 34.30 34.60
N LEU A 8 5.67 34.69 35.85
CA LEU A 8 4.87 33.94 36.82
C LEU A 8 3.39 34.11 36.47
N LEU A 9 2.71 33.03 36.06
CA LEU A 9 1.27 33.04 35.82
C LEU A 9 0.56 32.20 36.89
N THR A 10 -0.38 32.85 37.59
CA THR A 10 -1.31 32.27 38.57
C THR A 10 -2.12 31.12 37.98
N ALA A 11 -2.13 29.98 38.67
CA ALA A 11 -2.86 28.78 38.29
C ALA A 11 -4.37 28.92 38.60
N ILE A 12 -5.19 28.88 37.55
CA ILE A 12 -6.63 28.58 37.64
C ILE A 12 -6.77 27.08 37.45
N PHE A 13 -7.28 26.36 38.46
CA PHE A 13 -7.55 24.92 38.38
C PHE A 13 -8.72 24.66 37.45
N PHE A 14 -8.43 24.31 36.19
CA PHE A 14 -9.35 23.54 35.35
C PHE A 14 -9.04 22.06 35.57
N ILE A 15 -9.99 21.30 36.10
CA ILE A 15 -9.94 19.83 36.08
C ILE A 15 -10.29 19.40 34.64
N GLY A 16 -9.34 19.61 33.73
CA GLY A 16 -9.31 18.93 32.44
C GLY A 16 -8.76 17.53 32.68
N SER A 17 -9.36 16.52 32.07
CA SER A 17 -8.79 15.18 32.01
C SER A 17 -7.35 15.26 31.48
N PHE A 18 -6.36 15.13 32.36
CA PHE A 18 -4.97 15.04 31.95
C PHE A 18 -4.82 13.73 31.17
N ALA A 19 -4.76 13.84 29.85
CA ALA A 19 -4.17 12.79 29.03
C ALA A 19 -2.76 12.58 29.60
N GLN A 20 -2.49 11.39 30.14
CA GLN A 20 -1.17 11.00 30.58
C GLN A 20 -0.20 11.27 29.42
N ASN A 21 0.71 12.23 29.59
CA ASN A 21 1.73 12.54 28.60
C ASN A 21 2.72 11.37 28.59
N ASP A 22 2.52 10.44 27.67
CA ASP A 22 3.39 9.29 27.46
C ASP A 22 4.68 9.74 26.74
N SER A 23 5.78 9.83 27.48
CA SER A 23 7.11 10.15 26.95
C SER A 23 7.76 8.99 26.18
N SER A 24 7.16 7.79 26.22
CA SER A 24 7.69 6.61 25.51
C SER A 24 7.36 6.61 24.01
N THR A 25 6.45 7.47 23.57
CA THR A 25 6.06 7.60 22.16
C THR A 25 5.92 9.05 21.70
N ALA A 26 6.23 9.30 20.43
CA ALA A 26 6.05 10.59 19.77
C ALA A 26 4.86 10.55 18.81
N LYS A 27 4.03 11.60 18.82
CA LYS A 27 2.96 11.77 17.83
C LYS A 27 3.56 12.19 16.49
N VAL A 28 3.15 11.52 15.41
CA VAL A 28 3.53 11.85 14.05
C VAL A 28 2.26 12.13 13.23
N ASN A 29 2.19 13.32 12.66
CA ASN A 29 1.17 13.71 11.69
C ASN A 29 1.70 13.45 10.29
N VAL A 30 0.95 12.71 9.50
CA VAL A 30 1.32 12.36 8.13
C VAL A 30 0.34 12.97 7.15
N VAL A 31 0.86 13.56 6.08
CA VAL A 31 0.10 14.07 4.94
C VAL A 31 0.62 13.35 3.70
N VAL A 32 -0.28 12.77 2.90
CA VAL A 32 0.01 12.06 1.67
C VAL A 32 -0.67 12.78 0.51
N THR A 33 0.10 13.16 -0.50
CA THR A 33 -0.39 13.81 -1.70
C THR A 33 0.19 13.19 -2.96
N ASP A 34 -0.48 13.40 -4.09
CA ASP A 34 0.08 13.17 -5.42
C ASP A 34 1.23 14.17 -5.72
N MET A 35 1.83 14.04 -6.89
CA MET A 35 2.94 14.92 -7.32
C MET A 35 2.51 16.38 -7.52
N LYS A 36 1.21 16.64 -7.67
CA LYS A 36 0.60 17.97 -7.83
C LYS A 36 0.13 18.57 -6.51
N GLY A 37 0.28 17.86 -5.40
CA GLY A 37 -0.14 18.29 -4.07
C GLY A 37 -1.61 18.03 -3.74
N LYS A 38 -2.34 17.27 -4.57
CA LYS A 38 -3.71 16.83 -4.27
C LYS A 38 -3.66 15.71 -3.23
N PRO A 39 -4.56 15.71 -2.22
CA PRO A 39 -4.63 14.62 -1.25
C PRO A 39 -4.84 13.24 -1.87
N SER A 40 -4.10 12.25 -1.37
CA SER A 40 -4.24 10.84 -1.78
C SER A 40 -4.89 10.03 -0.66
N LYS A 41 -6.13 9.58 -0.86
CA LYS A 41 -6.90 8.75 0.08
C LYS A 41 -6.48 7.28 0.00
N GLY A 42 -6.46 6.60 1.14
CA GLY A 42 -6.27 5.16 1.20
C GLY A 42 -4.83 4.70 0.98
N GLU A 43 -3.85 5.61 1.03
CA GLU A 43 -2.44 5.26 0.94
C GLU A 43 -1.95 4.71 2.27
N GLN A 44 -1.40 3.50 2.25
CA GLN A 44 -0.84 2.87 3.43
C GLN A 44 0.65 3.20 3.54
N VAL A 45 1.04 3.84 4.64
CA VAL A 45 2.42 4.22 4.92
C VAL A 45 2.93 3.41 6.10
N LEU A 46 4.05 2.72 5.93
CA LEU A 46 4.72 1.91 6.94
C LEU A 46 5.95 2.63 7.49
N PHE A 47 6.10 2.61 8.80
CA PHE A 47 7.24 3.09 9.56
C PHE A 47 7.93 1.88 10.19
N LYS A 48 9.07 1.47 9.61
CA LYS A 48 9.83 0.31 10.07
C LYS A 48 11.02 0.78 10.92
N GLY A 49 10.99 0.49 12.21
CA GLY A 49 12.07 0.81 13.15
C GLY A 49 13.35 0.06 12.79
N VAL A 50 14.46 0.76 12.71
CA VAL A 50 15.76 0.21 12.29
C VAL A 50 16.34 -0.65 13.42
N SER A 51 16.32 -0.16 14.65
CA SER A 51 16.85 -0.89 15.80
C SER A 51 15.81 -1.84 16.40
N SER A 52 14.56 -1.40 16.53
CA SER A 52 13.51 -2.21 17.15
C SER A 52 12.89 -3.26 16.23
N GLN A 53 13.07 -3.13 14.90
CA GLN A 53 12.38 -3.93 13.87
C GLN A 53 10.84 -3.86 13.95
N LYS A 54 10.28 -2.97 14.79
CA LYS A 54 8.83 -2.78 14.91
C LYS A 54 8.30 -2.04 13.70
N THR A 55 7.15 -2.49 13.19
CA THR A 55 6.44 -1.80 12.11
C THR A 55 5.17 -1.17 12.66
N VAL A 56 5.03 0.14 12.46
CA VAL A 56 3.77 0.87 12.69
C VAL A 56 3.28 1.36 11.34
N SER A 57 1.97 1.36 11.10
CA SER A 57 1.43 1.86 9.83
C SER A 57 0.19 2.71 10.05
N GLY A 58 -0.13 3.52 9.04
CA GLY A 58 -1.38 4.25 8.97
C GLY A 58 -1.87 4.35 7.52
N ILE A 59 -3.17 4.61 7.38
CA ILE A 59 -3.83 4.76 6.08
C ILE A 59 -4.38 6.17 6.00
N SER A 60 -4.13 6.87 4.91
CA SER A 60 -4.62 8.23 4.72
C SER A 60 -6.13 8.29 4.53
N ASP A 61 -6.77 9.27 5.18
CA ASP A 61 -8.18 9.57 5.01
C ASP A 61 -8.47 10.33 3.69
N ALA A 62 -9.72 10.79 3.51
CA ALA A 62 -10.13 11.56 2.33
C ALA A 62 -9.39 12.89 2.16
N SER A 63 -8.79 13.43 3.22
CA SER A 63 -7.94 14.63 3.20
C SER A 63 -6.46 14.31 3.00
N GLY A 64 -6.13 13.03 2.78
CA GLY A 64 -4.76 12.55 2.62
C GLY A 64 -4.01 12.49 3.94
N ARG A 65 -4.69 12.43 5.09
CA ARG A 65 -4.06 12.60 6.41
C ARG A 65 -4.29 11.40 7.30
N PHE A 66 -3.35 11.19 8.21
CA PHE A 66 -3.56 10.37 9.41
C PHE A 66 -2.58 10.79 10.50
N SER A 67 -2.71 10.20 11.69
CA SER A 67 -1.74 10.37 12.77
C SER A 67 -1.51 9.05 13.47
N LEU A 68 -0.28 8.84 13.92
CA LEU A 68 0.11 7.66 14.69
C LEU A 68 1.11 8.05 15.78
N ARG A 69 1.47 7.07 16.62
CA ARG A 69 2.53 7.21 17.62
C ARG A 69 3.67 6.25 17.32
N LEU A 70 4.89 6.76 17.32
CA LEU A 70 6.11 5.97 17.16
C LEU A 70 6.88 5.92 18.48
N PRO A 71 7.37 4.75 18.90
CA PRO A 71 8.31 4.66 20.01
C PRO A 71 9.52 5.57 19.85
N VAL A 72 9.97 6.13 20.97
CA VAL A 72 11.18 6.96 21.02
C VAL A 72 12.47 6.11 20.99
N GLY A 73 13.57 6.72 20.57
CA GLY A 73 14.90 6.09 20.53
C GLY A 73 15.17 5.23 19.30
N ASP A 74 14.43 5.42 18.21
CA ASP A 74 14.62 4.66 16.98
C ASP A 74 14.57 5.56 15.73
N LYS A 75 15.16 5.05 14.65
CA LYS A 75 15.00 5.58 13.29
C LYS A 75 13.98 4.73 12.57
N TYR A 76 13.07 5.37 11.85
CA TYR A 76 12.02 4.68 11.10
C TYR A 76 12.23 4.89 9.61
N VAL A 77 12.40 3.80 8.86
CA VAL A 77 12.33 3.83 7.40
C VAL A 77 10.87 3.90 6.99
N ILE A 78 10.52 4.97 6.28
CA ILE A 78 9.18 5.25 5.79
C ILE A 78 9.04 4.60 4.42
N ASN A 79 8.01 3.77 4.25
CA ASN A 79 7.69 3.11 2.99
C ASN A 79 6.20 3.32 2.67
N VAL A 80 5.87 3.43 1.39
CA VAL A 80 4.48 3.43 0.93
C VAL A 80 4.17 2.05 0.35
N LYS A 81 3.08 1.42 0.78
CA LYS A 81 2.65 0.09 0.29
C LYS A 81 1.89 0.22 -1.02
N SER A 82 2.26 -0.58 -2.01
CA SER A 82 1.47 -0.80 -3.22
C SER A 82 0.78 -2.18 -3.16
N ILE A 83 0.27 -2.70 -4.29
CA ILE A 83 -0.32 -4.05 -4.31
C ILE A 83 0.77 -5.12 -4.13
N THR A 84 1.88 -5.01 -4.86
CA THR A 84 2.90 -6.07 -4.92
C THR A 84 4.22 -5.72 -4.26
N ASP A 85 4.43 -4.45 -3.91
CA ASP A 85 5.69 -3.99 -3.34
C ASP A 85 5.52 -2.88 -2.28
N THR A 86 6.67 -2.41 -1.80
CA THR A 86 6.74 -1.20 -0.97
C THR A 86 7.81 -0.27 -1.54
N ALA A 87 7.46 0.99 -1.74
CA ALA A 87 8.40 2.03 -2.17
C ALA A 87 8.99 2.75 -0.96
N LYS A 88 10.32 2.75 -0.81
CA LYS A 88 11.01 3.53 0.22
C LYS A 88 10.84 5.02 -0.08
N TYR A 89 10.36 5.77 0.92
CA TYR A 89 10.16 7.22 0.83
C TYR A 89 11.26 8.01 1.53
N GLY A 90 11.62 7.62 2.75
CA GLY A 90 12.55 8.40 3.56
C GLY A 90 12.83 7.78 4.92
N VAL A 91 13.44 8.55 5.81
CA VAL A 91 13.72 8.15 7.19
C VAL A 91 13.33 9.29 8.12
N ILE A 92 12.77 8.95 9.28
CA ILE A 92 12.55 9.88 10.40
C ILE A 92 13.22 9.32 11.65
N GLU A 93 13.84 10.18 12.44
CA GLU A 93 14.41 9.83 13.74
C GLU A 93 13.50 10.36 14.84
N ILE A 94 13.18 9.49 15.81
CA ILE A 94 12.42 9.87 17.00
C ILE A 94 13.38 9.80 18.19
N PRO A 95 13.91 10.92 18.69
CA PRO A 95 14.89 10.91 19.76
C PRO A 95 14.29 10.48 21.10
N VAL A 96 15.14 9.98 22.00
CA VAL A 96 14.78 9.78 23.41
C VAL A 96 14.69 11.15 24.08
N LEU A 97 13.71 11.30 24.97
CA LEU A 97 13.52 12.50 25.77
C LEU A 97 14.15 12.35 27.16
N GLY A 98 14.55 13.47 27.78
CA GLY A 98 14.89 13.49 29.20
C GLY A 98 13.71 13.08 30.10
N ALA A 99 14.00 12.72 31.36
CA ALA A 99 13.01 12.16 32.30
C ALA A 99 11.76 13.05 32.50
N ASP A 100 11.90 14.37 32.33
CA ASP A 100 10.82 15.37 32.49
C ASP A 100 10.47 16.09 31.17
N GLU A 101 10.98 15.59 30.04
CA GLU A 101 10.73 16.18 28.73
C GLU A 101 9.60 15.44 28.01
N PHE A 102 8.82 16.20 27.23
CA PHE A 102 7.76 15.68 26.38
C PHE A 102 7.72 16.45 25.06
N TYR A 103 7.29 15.79 24.00
CA TYR A 103 7.03 16.44 22.72
C TYR A 103 5.81 17.36 22.85
N THR A 104 6.02 18.66 22.67
CA THR A 104 4.94 19.66 22.64
C THR A 104 4.26 19.72 21.27
N GLU A 105 5.01 19.44 20.20
CA GLU A 105 4.54 19.45 18.82
C GLU A 105 4.68 18.07 18.17
N PRO A 106 3.73 17.66 17.32
CA PRO A 106 3.86 16.43 16.56
C PRO A 106 4.92 16.56 15.47
N PHE A 107 5.64 15.49 15.23
CA PHE A 107 6.48 15.36 14.04
C PHE A 107 5.61 15.41 12.80
N LYS A 108 6.12 16.00 11.71
CA LYS A 108 5.40 16.13 10.45
C LYS A 108 6.11 15.36 9.35
N VAL A 109 5.38 14.49 8.67
CA VAL A 109 5.85 13.76 7.49
C VAL A 109 4.94 14.10 6.33
N ASN A 110 5.50 14.71 5.30
CA ASN A 110 4.80 14.96 4.04
C ASN A 110 5.29 13.93 3.03
N VAL A 111 4.42 13.03 2.59
CA VAL A 111 4.69 12.00 1.59
C VAL A 111 4.12 12.47 0.25
N LYS A 112 4.98 12.64 -0.76
CA LYS A 112 4.56 12.82 -2.15
C LYS A 112 4.72 11.48 -2.88
N TYR A 113 3.61 10.92 -3.34
CA TYR A 113 3.59 9.59 -3.94
C TYR A 113 2.53 9.52 -5.06
N GLU A 114 2.93 8.95 -6.19
CA GLU A 114 2.04 8.63 -7.31
C GLU A 114 1.96 7.10 -7.41
N ALA A 115 0.76 6.56 -7.19
CA ALA A 115 0.54 5.11 -7.34
C ALA A 115 0.70 4.70 -8.81
N SER A 116 1.26 3.52 -9.06
CA SER A 116 1.26 2.93 -10.41
C SER A 116 -0.17 2.72 -10.90
N ARG A 117 -0.36 2.78 -12.22
CA ARG A 117 -1.64 2.41 -12.84
C ARG A 117 -1.71 0.94 -13.22
N THR A 118 -0.57 0.26 -13.31
CA THR A 118 -0.50 -1.16 -13.67
C THR A 118 0.43 -1.89 -12.70
N TYR A 119 -0.03 -3.05 -12.23
CA TYR A 119 0.70 -3.93 -11.32
C TYR A 119 0.68 -5.34 -11.90
N THR A 120 1.82 -6.00 -11.99
CA THR A 120 1.87 -7.44 -12.31
C THR A 120 1.71 -8.22 -11.01
N LEU A 121 0.84 -9.24 -11.00
CA LEU A 121 0.68 -10.14 -9.86
C LEU A 121 1.66 -11.30 -10.02
N ASP A 122 2.81 -11.21 -9.35
CA ASP A 122 3.97 -12.07 -9.59
C ASP A 122 3.83 -13.46 -8.97
N ASN A 123 2.91 -13.62 -8.01
CA ASN A 123 2.68 -14.84 -7.24
C ASN A 123 1.28 -15.44 -7.48
N VAL A 124 0.57 -15.01 -8.53
CA VAL A 124 -0.71 -15.58 -8.95
C VAL A 124 -0.50 -16.66 -10.00
N HIS A 125 -0.70 -17.91 -9.59
CA HIS A 125 -0.36 -19.11 -10.36
C HIS A 125 -1.59 -19.96 -10.72
N PHE A 126 -1.49 -20.58 -11.88
CA PHE A 126 -2.47 -21.53 -12.41
C PHE A 126 -1.75 -22.80 -12.89
N ASP A 127 -2.39 -23.95 -12.76
CA ASP A 127 -1.92 -25.17 -13.41
C ASP A 127 -1.97 -25.03 -14.95
N PHE A 128 -1.12 -25.81 -15.63
CA PHE A 128 -1.08 -25.84 -17.10
C PHE A 128 -2.47 -26.15 -17.69
N GLY A 129 -2.90 -25.33 -18.65
CA GLY A 129 -4.22 -25.46 -19.29
C GLY A 129 -5.43 -25.25 -18.39
N LYS A 130 -5.25 -24.86 -17.11
CA LYS A 130 -6.33 -24.62 -16.16
C LYS A 130 -6.48 -23.15 -15.81
N ALA A 131 -7.70 -22.83 -15.36
CA ALA A 131 -8.08 -21.53 -14.81
C ALA A 131 -8.37 -21.60 -13.29
N SER A 132 -8.01 -22.70 -12.61
CA SER A 132 -8.10 -22.82 -11.16
C SER A 132 -6.88 -22.20 -10.48
N LEU A 133 -7.11 -21.29 -9.54
CA LEU A 133 -6.05 -20.69 -8.72
C LEU A 133 -5.37 -21.73 -7.84
N ARG A 134 -4.04 -21.66 -7.74
CA ARG A 134 -3.27 -22.45 -6.80
C ARG A 134 -3.32 -21.82 -5.38
N PRO A 135 -3.16 -22.61 -4.31
CA PRO A 135 -3.24 -22.09 -2.94
C PRO A 135 -2.22 -21.00 -2.58
N ASP A 136 -1.04 -21.05 -3.20
CA ASP A 136 0.04 -20.06 -3.05
C ASP A 136 -0.31 -18.69 -3.66
N SER A 137 -1.38 -18.60 -4.46
CA SER A 137 -1.83 -17.34 -5.07
C SER A 137 -2.68 -16.48 -4.14
N TYR A 138 -3.30 -17.08 -3.13
CA TYR A 138 -4.24 -16.35 -2.27
C TYR A 138 -3.61 -15.19 -1.49
N PRO A 139 -2.40 -15.30 -0.90
CA PRO A 139 -1.78 -14.17 -0.19
C PRO A 139 -1.69 -12.89 -1.02
N GLU A 140 -1.28 -12.96 -2.27
CA GLU A 140 -1.20 -11.77 -3.14
C GLU A 140 -2.58 -11.22 -3.52
N LEU A 141 -3.59 -12.10 -3.67
CA LEU A 141 -4.96 -11.65 -3.88
C LEU A 141 -5.56 -10.99 -2.63
N GLU A 142 -5.18 -11.42 -1.43
CA GLU A 142 -5.57 -10.74 -0.18
C GLU A 142 -4.91 -9.35 -0.06
N GLU A 143 -3.67 -9.19 -0.54
CA GLU A 143 -3.02 -7.87 -0.64
C GLU A 143 -3.77 -6.95 -1.60
N LEU A 144 -4.21 -7.47 -2.76
CA LEU A 144 -5.07 -6.72 -3.68
C LEU A 144 -6.42 -6.34 -3.05
N ILE A 145 -7.04 -7.23 -2.28
CA ILE A 145 -8.30 -6.95 -1.57
C ILE A 145 -8.10 -5.79 -0.59
N GLY A 146 -7.07 -5.87 0.28
CA GLY A 146 -6.77 -4.80 1.24
C GLY A 146 -6.48 -3.46 0.54
N TYR A 147 -5.77 -3.49 -0.58
CA TYR A 147 -5.56 -2.28 -1.40
C TYR A 147 -6.88 -1.68 -1.89
N MET A 148 -7.80 -2.51 -2.39
CA MET A 148 -9.12 -2.07 -2.87
C MET A 148 -10.06 -1.60 -1.74
N GLU A 149 -9.94 -2.15 -0.54
CA GLU A 149 -10.69 -1.74 0.65
C GLU A 149 -10.30 -0.34 1.11
N HIS A 150 -9.00 -0.05 1.16
CA HIS A 150 -8.50 1.27 1.55
C HIS A 150 -8.85 2.36 0.52
N LYS A 151 -9.00 1.97 -0.75
CA LYS A 151 -9.28 2.86 -1.89
C LYS A 151 -10.68 2.61 -2.45
N ASP A 152 -11.72 2.97 -1.73
CA ASP A 152 -13.12 2.68 -2.08
C ASP A 152 -13.61 3.23 -3.44
N ASN A 153 -12.91 4.18 -4.04
CA ASN A 153 -13.28 4.83 -5.29
C ASN A 153 -12.61 4.26 -6.55
N ILE A 154 -11.64 3.34 -6.42
CA ILE A 154 -10.95 2.79 -7.59
C ILE A 154 -11.74 1.66 -8.24
N LYS A 155 -11.64 1.58 -9.56
CA LYS A 155 -12.03 0.43 -10.38
C LYS A 155 -10.79 -0.18 -11.00
N ILE A 156 -10.77 -1.50 -11.11
CA ILE A 156 -9.65 -2.22 -11.69
C ILE A 156 -10.10 -3.14 -12.83
N GLU A 157 -9.19 -3.38 -13.77
CA GLU A 157 -9.23 -4.50 -14.72
C GLU A 157 -8.21 -5.55 -14.28
N ILE A 158 -8.64 -6.81 -14.19
CA ILE A 158 -7.77 -7.99 -14.15
C ILE A 158 -7.51 -8.38 -15.60
N ALA A 159 -6.28 -8.14 -16.07
CA ALA A 159 -5.84 -8.43 -17.41
C ALA A 159 -5.04 -9.73 -17.43
N GLY A 160 -5.60 -10.77 -18.07
CA GLY A 160 -4.95 -12.07 -18.21
C GLY A 160 -4.16 -12.17 -19.53
N HIS A 161 -2.94 -12.68 -19.47
CA HIS A 161 -2.07 -12.88 -20.64
C HIS A 161 -1.56 -14.33 -20.72
N THR A 162 -1.26 -14.78 -21.93
CA THR A 162 -0.59 -16.06 -22.21
C THR A 162 0.67 -15.82 -23.03
N ASP A 163 1.51 -16.85 -23.16
CA ASP A 163 2.48 -16.93 -24.25
C ASP A 163 1.77 -17.22 -25.59
N ASN A 164 2.56 -17.33 -26.67
CA ASN A 164 2.08 -17.65 -28.01
C ASN A 164 1.94 -19.16 -28.31
N VAL A 165 2.12 -20.05 -27.34
CA VAL A 165 2.07 -21.49 -27.57
C VAL A 165 0.60 -21.94 -27.64
N GLY A 166 0.25 -22.71 -28.66
CA GLY A 166 -1.13 -23.18 -28.89
C GLY A 166 -1.95 -22.26 -29.80
N LYS A 167 -3.25 -22.51 -29.90
CA LYS A 167 -4.14 -21.72 -30.77
C LYS A 167 -4.53 -20.41 -30.11
N GLU A 168 -4.54 -19.33 -30.88
CA GLU A 168 -4.93 -17.99 -30.38
C GLU A 168 -6.29 -17.98 -29.68
N ALA A 169 -7.29 -18.66 -30.25
CA ALA A 169 -8.63 -18.75 -29.66
C ALA A 169 -8.63 -19.47 -28.30
N ASP A 170 -7.80 -20.51 -28.14
CA ASP A 170 -7.67 -21.24 -26.88
C ASP A 170 -6.96 -20.38 -25.84
N ASN A 171 -5.92 -19.65 -26.23
CA ASN A 171 -5.19 -18.70 -25.38
C ASN A 171 -6.06 -17.52 -24.91
N LEU A 172 -6.88 -16.98 -25.81
CA LEU A 172 -7.85 -15.92 -25.47
C LEU A 172 -8.88 -16.45 -24.47
N LYS A 173 -9.43 -17.64 -24.70
CA LYS A 173 -10.37 -18.27 -23.78
C LYS A 173 -9.74 -18.54 -22.41
N LEU A 174 -8.53 -19.10 -22.39
CA LEU A 174 -7.82 -19.44 -21.14
C LEU A 174 -7.50 -18.19 -20.31
N SER A 175 -6.96 -17.15 -20.94
CA SER A 175 -6.67 -15.88 -20.26
C SER A 175 -7.93 -15.21 -19.71
N GLN A 176 -9.04 -15.24 -20.45
CA GLN A 176 -10.33 -14.71 -20.00
C GLN A 176 -10.84 -15.48 -18.77
N GLN A 177 -10.82 -16.81 -18.82
CA GLN A 177 -11.23 -17.65 -17.70
C GLN A 177 -10.38 -17.42 -16.45
N ARG A 178 -9.06 -17.23 -16.59
CA ARG A 178 -8.16 -16.92 -15.47
C ARG A 178 -8.49 -15.56 -14.84
N ALA A 179 -8.69 -14.53 -15.66
CA ALA A 179 -9.09 -13.21 -15.19
C ALA A 179 -10.46 -13.26 -14.47
N GLU A 180 -11.41 -14.04 -14.99
CA GLU A 180 -12.72 -14.27 -14.36
C GLU A 180 -12.60 -15.01 -13.03
N THR A 181 -11.75 -16.04 -12.93
CA THR A 181 -11.51 -16.74 -11.66
C THR A 181 -11.03 -15.77 -10.58
N ILE A 182 -10.07 -14.90 -10.90
CA ILE A 182 -9.56 -13.89 -9.96
C ILE A 182 -10.65 -12.90 -9.59
N ARG A 183 -11.37 -12.34 -10.57
CA ARG A 183 -12.49 -11.44 -10.32
C ARG A 183 -13.53 -12.07 -9.39
N ASN A 184 -13.92 -13.32 -9.66
CA ASN A 184 -14.93 -14.03 -8.89
C ASN A 184 -14.43 -14.28 -7.46
N TYR A 185 -13.14 -14.55 -7.27
CA TYR A 185 -12.52 -14.64 -5.95
C TYR A 185 -12.59 -13.30 -5.20
N LEU A 186 -12.20 -12.20 -5.82
CA LEU A 186 -12.26 -10.85 -5.22
C LEU A 186 -13.71 -10.49 -4.82
N VAL A 187 -14.67 -10.76 -5.70
CA VAL A 187 -16.10 -10.54 -5.43
C VAL A 187 -16.60 -11.39 -4.27
N LYS A 188 -16.23 -12.68 -4.23
CA LYS A 188 -16.56 -13.59 -3.13
C LYS A 188 -16.01 -13.09 -1.79
N LYS A 189 -14.88 -12.36 -1.82
CA LYS A 189 -14.24 -11.76 -0.64
C LYS A 189 -14.80 -10.39 -0.25
N GLY A 190 -15.80 -9.87 -0.97
CA GLY A 190 -16.51 -8.65 -0.61
C GLY A 190 -16.22 -7.44 -1.48
N VAL A 191 -15.32 -7.56 -2.47
CA VAL A 191 -15.12 -6.48 -3.45
C VAL A 191 -16.37 -6.32 -4.30
N GLN A 192 -16.88 -5.09 -4.42
CA GLN A 192 -18.09 -4.82 -5.20
C GLN A 192 -17.90 -5.23 -6.68
N PRO A 193 -18.83 -6.00 -7.28
CA PRO A 193 -18.69 -6.50 -8.66
C PRO A 193 -18.44 -5.42 -9.71
N GLY A 194 -19.01 -4.22 -9.54
CA GLY A 194 -18.82 -3.08 -10.44
C GLY A 194 -17.45 -2.39 -10.36
N ARG A 195 -16.60 -2.81 -9.41
CA ARG A 195 -15.23 -2.30 -9.24
C ARG A 195 -14.17 -3.19 -9.88
N VAL A 196 -14.54 -4.37 -10.39
CA VAL A 196 -13.60 -5.32 -10.99
C VAL A 196 -14.11 -5.80 -12.34
N VAL A 197 -13.35 -5.47 -13.38
CA VAL A 197 -13.53 -5.98 -14.75
C VAL A 197 -12.52 -7.11 -14.97
N ALA A 198 -12.91 -8.17 -15.68
CA ALA A 198 -12.01 -9.25 -16.07
C ALA A 198 -11.87 -9.27 -17.59
N LYS A 199 -10.64 -9.28 -18.10
CA LYS A 199 -10.38 -9.31 -19.54
C LYS A 199 -9.17 -10.17 -19.88
N GLY A 200 -9.39 -11.16 -20.74
CA GLY A 200 -8.35 -11.96 -21.36
C GLY A 200 -7.81 -11.28 -22.61
N TYR A 201 -6.50 -11.28 -22.75
CA TYR A 201 -5.79 -10.75 -23.93
C TYR A 201 -5.08 -11.85 -24.74
N GLY A 202 -5.09 -13.10 -24.26
CA GLY A 202 -4.31 -14.19 -24.85
C GLY A 202 -2.85 -13.79 -25.03
N SER A 203 -2.30 -14.09 -26.21
CA SER A 203 -0.92 -13.79 -26.62
C SER A 203 -0.75 -12.42 -27.30
N THR A 204 -1.81 -11.60 -27.38
CA THR A 204 -1.82 -10.38 -28.22
C THR A 204 -1.02 -9.21 -27.66
N GLN A 205 -0.60 -9.29 -26.39
CA GLN A 205 0.15 -8.23 -25.70
C GLN A 205 1.39 -8.82 -24.98
N PRO A 206 2.38 -9.31 -25.74
CA PRO A 206 3.62 -9.82 -25.16
C PRO A 206 4.44 -8.67 -24.56
N VAL A 207 5.12 -8.96 -23.46
CA VAL A 207 6.08 -8.05 -22.79
C VAL A 207 7.51 -8.54 -22.94
N ALA A 208 7.70 -9.77 -23.40
CA ALA A 208 8.99 -10.37 -23.70
C ALA A 208 8.89 -11.24 -24.96
N ASP A 209 10.06 -11.63 -25.47
CA ASP A 209 10.17 -12.53 -26.61
C ASP A 209 9.50 -13.89 -26.32
N ASN A 210 8.78 -14.46 -27.28
CA ASN A 210 8.18 -15.79 -27.13
C ASN A 210 9.10 -16.92 -27.60
N ASP A 211 10.22 -16.60 -28.23
CA ASP A 211 11.16 -17.61 -28.73
C ASP A 211 11.95 -18.27 -27.59
N THR A 212 12.06 -17.62 -26.42
CA THR A 212 12.74 -18.14 -25.22
C THR A 212 11.74 -18.62 -24.16
N GLU A 213 12.11 -19.60 -23.34
CA GLU A 213 11.25 -20.04 -22.24
C GLU A 213 11.09 -18.94 -21.20
N GLU A 214 12.16 -18.21 -20.92
CA GLU A 214 12.18 -17.09 -19.99
C GLU A 214 11.19 -16.00 -20.41
N GLY A 215 11.17 -15.64 -21.70
CA GLY A 215 10.24 -14.63 -22.20
C GLY A 215 8.79 -15.13 -22.27
N ARG A 216 8.56 -16.41 -22.57
CA ARG A 216 7.22 -17.02 -22.45
C ARG A 216 6.70 -17.00 -21.01
N GLN A 217 7.55 -17.29 -20.02
CA GLN A 217 7.17 -17.16 -18.60
C GLN A 217 6.71 -15.74 -18.26
N LEU A 218 7.43 -14.72 -18.71
CA LEU A 218 7.05 -13.31 -18.51
C LEU A 218 5.73 -12.95 -19.21
N ASN A 219 5.43 -13.56 -20.37
CA ASN A 219 4.17 -13.34 -21.07
C ASN A 219 2.98 -14.02 -20.39
N ARG A 220 3.20 -15.15 -19.68
CA ARG A 220 2.19 -15.84 -18.85
C ARG A 220 1.97 -15.11 -17.52
N ARG A 221 1.39 -13.92 -17.59
CA ARG A 221 1.20 -13.03 -16.44
C ARG A 221 -0.25 -12.60 -16.24
N THR A 222 -0.53 -12.09 -15.05
CA THR A 222 -1.75 -11.36 -14.76
C THR A 222 -1.39 -9.94 -14.33
N GLU A 223 -2.08 -8.95 -14.87
CA GLU A 223 -1.95 -7.56 -14.47
C GLU A 223 -3.22 -7.06 -13.78
N VAL A 224 -3.06 -6.13 -12.85
CA VAL A 224 -4.11 -5.28 -12.31
C VAL A 224 -3.91 -3.89 -12.88
N ARG A 225 -4.92 -3.37 -13.58
CA ARG A 225 -4.90 -2.04 -14.18
C ARG A 225 -5.95 -1.15 -13.52
N VAL A 226 -5.54 -0.02 -12.96
CA VAL A 226 -6.45 0.97 -12.34
C VAL A 226 -7.08 1.84 -13.43
N LEU A 227 -8.41 1.77 -13.55
CA LEU A 227 -9.21 2.42 -14.59
C LEU A 227 -9.46 3.90 -14.32
#